data_AF-A0A972TNK6-F1
#
_entry.id   AF-A0A972TNK6-F1
#
_cell.length_a   1.000
_cell.length_b   1.000
_cell.length_c   1.000
_cell.angle_alpha   90.00
_cell.angle_beta   90.00
_cell.angle_gamma   90.00
#
_symmetry.space_group_name_H-M   'P 1'
#
loop_
_entity.id
_entity.type
_entity.pdbx_description
1 polymer ?
#
loop_
_entity_poly.entity_id
_entity_poly.type
_entity_poly.pdbx_seq_one_letter_code
_entity_poly.pdbx_strand_id
1 'polypeptide(L)'
;MGNRKNAVGQSQIAFEIKKDRLQKHLREVEKTIEEWIPQLSAPDPFASRDGTWGWQTVYQPAIEADTDLNHLIRKHLKSRRLWRLHTEWQYTLNAVWSQLPSLRDYANRHMSQSSQSAMDYTKDFIGTALWQAFLETRRDRSARLTYHPNDPGSGIKLGGYVLERSASSDTELKEVEKKHRKLIAALADTQEMKQIVDVWQRTLDLQSNMHSLATTLIRSNDYLNPCRFCKKLWQA
;
A
#
# COMPACT_ATOMS: atom_id res chain seq x y z
N MET A 1 -3.81 -64.42 -24.66
CA MET A 1 -2.76 -63.38 -24.64
C MET A 1 -3.32 -61.97 -24.93
N GLY A 2 -4.44 -61.56 -24.32
CA GLY A 2 -5.17 -60.34 -24.73
C GLY A 2 -5.04 -59.08 -23.86
N ASN A 3 -4.53 -59.15 -22.62
CA ASN A 3 -4.72 -58.05 -21.65
C ASN A 3 -3.54 -57.12 -21.40
N ARG A 4 -2.36 -57.35 -21.99
CA ARG A 4 -1.19 -56.49 -21.74
C ARG A 4 -1.22 -55.15 -22.48
N LYS A 5 -1.83 -55.07 -23.68
CA LYS A 5 -1.89 -53.82 -24.46
C LYS A 5 -2.88 -52.80 -23.89
N ASN A 6 -4.01 -53.24 -23.33
CA ASN A 6 -5.00 -52.35 -22.72
C ASN A 6 -4.53 -51.72 -21.40
N ALA A 7 -3.77 -52.47 -20.58
CA ALA A 7 -3.23 -51.96 -19.32
C ALA A 7 -2.13 -50.89 -19.54
N VAL A 8 -1.32 -51.02 -20.60
CA VAL A 8 -0.29 -50.04 -20.96
C VAL A 8 -0.92 -48.73 -21.46
N GLY A 9 -1.97 -48.80 -22.29
CA GLY A 9 -2.71 -47.62 -22.75
C GLY A 9 -3.44 -46.85 -21.64
N GLN A 10 -4.05 -47.57 -20.68
CA GLN A 10 -4.69 -46.95 -19.51
C GLN A 10 -3.69 -46.26 -18.57
N SER A 11 -2.49 -46.82 -18.43
CA SER A 11 -1.38 -46.22 -17.66
C SER A 11 -0.88 -44.92 -18.29
N GLN A 12 -0.73 -44.89 -19.62
CA GLN A 12 -0.30 -43.71 -20.39
C GLN A 12 -1.29 -42.54 -20.25
N ILE A 13 -2.59 -42.83 -20.43
CA ILE A 13 -3.66 -41.82 -20.31
C ILE A 13 -3.72 -41.26 -18.88
N ALA A 14 -3.60 -42.11 -17.86
CA ALA A 14 -3.60 -41.67 -16.47
C ALA A 14 -2.39 -40.76 -16.16
N PHE A 15 -1.22 -41.05 -16.73
CA PHE A 15 -0.03 -40.22 -16.60
C PHE A 15 -0.21 -38.84 -17.26
N GLU A 16 -0.76 -38.79 -18.48
CA GLU A 16 -1.04 -37.54 -19.19
C GLU A 16 -2.03 -36.66 -18.42
N ILE A 17 -3.13 -37.24 -17.92
CA ILE A 17 -4.10 -36.50 -17.09
C ILE A 17 -3.45 -35.93 -15.82
N LYS A 18 -2.55 -36.67 -15.16
CA LYS A 18 -1.82 -36.18 -13.98
C LYS A 18 -0.89 -35.03 -14.33
N LYS A 19 -0.17 -35.14 -15.44
CA LYS A 19 0.74 -34.10 -15.94
C LYS A 19 -0.04 -32.81 -16.23
N ASP A 20 -1.18 -32.92 -16.91
CA ASP A 20 -2.03 -31.77 -17.22
C ASP A 20 -2.57 -31.10 -15.96
N ARG A 21 -3.02 -31.91 -14.97
CA ARG A 21 -3.47 -31.40 -13.66
C ARG A 21 -2.36 -30.68 -12.91
N LEU A 22 -1.15 -31.23 -12.91
CA LEU A 22 0.02 -30.60 -12.29
C LEU A 22 0.34 -29.28 -12.98
N GLN A 23 0.39 -29.25 -14.31
CA GLN A 23 0.66 -28.02 -15.06
C GLN A 23 -0.41 -26.95 -14.86
N LYS A 24 -1.69 -27.35 -14.74
CA LYS A 24 -2.77 -26.43 -14.39
C LYS A 24 -2.54 -25.82 -12.99
N HIS A 25 -2.24 -26.65 -11.99
CA HIS A 25 -1.96 -26.22 -10.62
C HIS A 25 -0.76 -25.27 -10.56
N LEU A 26 0.34 -25.58 -11.25
CA LEU A 26 1.53 -24.72 -11.25
C LEU A 26 1.28 -23.36 -11.90
N ARG A 27 0.49 -23.31 -12.99
CA ARG A 27 0.06 -22.05 -13.62
C ARG A 27 -0.82 -21.22 -12.70
N GLU A 28 -1.70 -21.87 -11.94
CA GLU A 28 -2.52 -21.19 -10.94
C GLU A 28 -1.66 -20.58 -9.84
N VAL A 29 -0.70 -21.33 -9.30
CA VAL A 29 0.28 -20.83 -8.32
C VAL A 29 1.04 -19.62 -8.85
N GLU A 30 1.60 -19.71 -10.06
CA GLU A 30 2.36 -18.62 -10.67
C GLU A 30 1.50 -17.37 -10.82
N LYS A 31 0.29 -17.52 -11.37
CA LYS A 31 -0.68 -16.44 -11.52
C LYS A 31 -1.01 -15.78 -10.17
N THR A 32 -1.28 -16.57 -9.12
CA THR A 32 -1.58 -16.03 -7.78
C THR A 32 -0.40 -15.24 -7.21
N ILE A 33 0.83 -15.68 -7.44
CA ILE A 33 2.02 -14.94 -7.00
C ILE A 33 2.18 -13.64 -7.80
N GLU A 34 2.00 -13.68 -9.11
CA GLU A 34 2.04 -12.49 -9.98
C GLU A 34 0.98 -11.45 -9.61
N GLU A 35 -0.21 -11.89 -9.19
CA GLU A 35 -1.27 -11.02 -8.69
C GLU A 35 -0.99 -10.48 -7.27
N TRP A 36 -0.30 -11.25 -6.42
CA TRP A 36 0.05 -10.87 -5.06
C TRP A 36 1.17 -9.82 -5.01
N ILE A 37 2.20 -9.93 -5.87
CA ILE A 37 3.36 -9.03 -5.84
C ILE A 37 2.96 -7.54 -5.91
N PRO A 38 2.13 -7.09 -6.88
CA PRO A 38 1.68 -5.70 -6.93
C PRO A 38 0.93 -5.26 -5.68
N GLN A 39 0.19 -6.17 -5.06
CA GLN A 39 -0.59 -5.90 -3.84
C GLN A 39 0.30 -5.62 -2.63
N LEU A 40 1.57 -6.06 -2.62
CA LEU A 40 2.56 -5.70 -1.59
C LEU A 40 2.91 -4.21 -1.55
N SER A 41 2.41 -3.42 -2.50
CA SER A 41 2.62 -1.98 -2.55
C SER A 41 1.67 -1.27 -1.58
N ALA A 42 2.18 -0.88 -0.42
CA ALA A 42 1.38 -0.11 0.52
C ALA A 42 1.02 1.27 -0.08
N PRO A 43 -0.23 1.74 0.08
CA PRO A 43 -0.58 3.11 -0.30
C PRO A 43 0.19 4.10 0.58
N ASP A 44 0.56 5.25 0.00
CA ASP A 44 1.20 6.32 0.76
C ASP A 44 0.28 6.74 1.92
N PRO A 45 0.82 6.89 3.15
CA PRO A 45 0.02 7.12 4.34
C PRO A 45 -0.77 8.40 4.34
N PHE A 46 -0.35 9.40 3.57
CA PHE A 46 -0.98 10.72 3.56
C PHE A 46 -1.47 11.17 2.19
N ALA A 47 -1.12 10.50 1.10
CA ALA A 47 -1.67 10.84 -0.20
C ALA A 47 -3.17 10.50 -0.29
N SER A 48 -3.96 11.37 -0.94
CA SER A 48 -5.35 11.08 -1.24
C SER A 48 -5.49 10.31 -2.55
N ARG A 49 -6.39 9.31 -2.56
CA ARG A 49 -6.84 8.54 -3.73
C ARG A 49 -8.36 8.53 -3.75
N ASP A 50 -8.94 8.96 -4.87
CA ASP A 50 -10.40 8.98 -5.09
C ASP A 50 -11.20 9.67 -3.96
N GLY A 51 -10.64 10.76 -3.41
CA GLY A 51 -11.28 11.55 -2.34
C GLY A 51 -11.18 10.94 -0.94
N THR A 52 -10.45 9.83 -0.79
CA THR A 52 -10.09 9.21 0.48
C THR A 52 -8.61 9.37 0.75
N TRP A 53 -8.26 9.77 1.97
CA TRP A 53 -6.88 9.90 2.39
C TRP A 53 -6.26 8.54 2.71
N GLY A 54 -4.96 8.36 2.47
CA GLY A 54 -4.26 7.07 2.63
C GLY A 54 -4.48 6.39 3.98
N TRP A 55 -4.53 7.17 5.06
CA TRP A 55 -4.82 6.68 6.42
C TRP A 55 -6.25 6.16 6.64
N GLN A 56 -7.15 6.38 5.68
CA GLN A 56 -8.51 5.86 5.68
C GLN A 56 -8.60 4.56 4.88
N THR A 57 -7.59 4.26 4.05
CA THR A 57 -7.52 3.02 3.30
C THR A 57 -6.90 1.93 4.16
N VAL A 58 -7.68 0.91 4.50
CA VAL A 58 -7.14 -0.29 5.15
C VAL A 58 -6.31 -1.05 4.12
N TYR A 59 -5.01 -1.15 4.35
CA TYR A 59 -4.18 -2.03 3.55
C TYR A 59 -4.56 -3.49 3.85
N GLN A 60 -5.21 -4.16 2.89
CA GLN A 60 -5.64 -5.54 3.00
C GLN A 60 -5.51 -6.24 1.64
N PRO A 61 -4.42 -6.96 1.36
CA PRO A 61 -4.22 -7.66 0.11
C PRO A 61 -5.28 -8.73 -0.07
N ALA A 62 -5.96 -8.75 -1.22
CA ALA A 62 -7.00 -9.72 -1.52
C ALA A 62 -6.48 -11.16 -1.42
N ILE A 63 -5.25 -11.41 -1.91
CA ILE A 63 -4.63 -12.74 -1.86
C ILE A 63 -4.34 -13.19 -0.42
N GLU A 64 -3.97 -12.27 0.47
CA GLU A 64 -3.68 -12.62 1.88
C GLU A 64 -4.96 -12.80 2.70
N ALA A 65 -6.03 -12.08 2.34
CA ALA A 65 -7.35 -12.17 2.96
C ALA A 65 -8.09 -13.47 2.59
N ASP A 66 -7.88 -13.98 1.38
CA ASP A 66 -8.40 -15.27 0.94
C ASP A 66 -7.59 -16.42 1.55
N THR A 67 -8.26 -17.30 2.32
CA THR A 67 -7.58 -18.38 3.04
C THR A 67 -6.93 -19.40 2.11
N ASP A 68 -7.57 -19.70 0.98
CA ASP A 68 -7.10 -20.71 0.03
C ASP A 68 -5.93 -20.16 -0.79
N LEU A 69 -6.03 -18.93 -1.29
CA LEU A 69 -4.97 -18.28 -2.04
C LEU A 69 -3.75 -17.97 -1.16
N ASN A 70 -3.96 -17.52 0.08
CA ASN A 70 -2.88 -17.31 1.04
C ASN A 70 -2.14 -18.61 1.35
N HIS A 71 -2.88 -19.71 1.55
CA HIS A 71 -2.29 -21.03 1.74
C HIS A 71 -1.51 -21.51 0.52
N LEU A 72 -2.02 -21.25 -0.69
CA LEU A 72 -1.37 -21.55 -1.95
C LEU A 72 0.00 -20.86 -2.03
N ILE A 73 0.05 -19.53 -1.84
CA ILE A 73 1.30 -18.78 -1.91
C ILE A 73 2.27 -19.19 -0.81
N ARG A 74 1.81 -19.39 0.44
CA ARG A 74 2.66 -19.81 1.57
C ARG A 74 3.28 -21.18 1.36
N LYS A 75 2.54 -22.10 0.72
CA LYS A 75 3.03 -23.45 0.43
C LYS A 75 4.07 -23.49 -0.68
N HIS A 76 3.94 -22.64 -1.69
CA HIS A 76 4.78 -22.67 -2.89
C HIS A 76 5.96 -21.71 -2.79
N LEU A 77 5.78 -20.49 -2.29
CA LEU A 77 6.87 -19.55 -2.02
C LEU A 77 7.60 -19.86 -0.71
N LYS A 78 8.31 -20.99 -0.59
CA LYS A 78 8.98 -21.39 0.66
C LYS A 78 10.24 -20.60 1.04
N SER A 79 10.40 -19.39 0.51
CA SER A 79 11.53 -18.53 0.85
C SER A 79 11.37 -18.00 2.28
N ARG A 80 12.10 -18.60 3.24
CA ARG A 80 12.17 -18.11 4.63
C ARG A 80 12.56 -16.63 4.69
N ARG A 81 13.45 -16.21 3.79
CA ARG A 81 13.88 -14.81 3.69
C ARG A 81 12.72 -13.91 3.27
N LEU A 82 11.94 -14.29 2.26
CA LEU A 82 10.78 -13.52 1.79
C LEU A 82 9.76 -13.32 2.92
N TRP A 83 9.36 -14.41 3.59
CA TRP A 83 8.36 -14.32 4.67
C TRP A 83 8.86 -13.56 5.89
N ARG A 84 10.16 -13.62 6.20
CA ARG A 84 10.76 -12.78 7.24
C ARG A 84 10.65 -11.30 6.88
N LEU A 85 11.03 -10.93 5.65
CA LEU A 85 10.90 -9.55 5.16
C LEU A 85 9.44 -9.09 5.17
N HIS A 86 8.51 -9.96 4.77
CA HIS A 86 7.07 -9.68 4.80
C HIS A 86 6.54 -9.45 6.21
N THR A 87 6.92 -10.28 7.17
CA THR A 87 6.52 -10.09 8.58
C THR A 87 7.06 -8.77 9.14
N GLU A 88 8.33 -8.47 8.84
CA GLU A 88 8.96 -7.22 9.26
C GLU A 88 8.29 -6.00 8.62
N TRP A 89 7.97 -6.09 7.33
CA TRP A 89 7.29 -5.05 6.58
C TRP A 89 5.86 -4.81 7.09
N GLN A 90 5.11 -5.86 7.42
CA GLN A 90 3.79 -5.73 8.06
C GLN A 90 3.91 -5.02 9.42
N TYR A 91 4.94 -5.36 10.20
CA TYR A 91 5.19 -4.70 11.48
C TYR A 91 5.50 -3.21 11.32
N THR A 92 6.38 -2.84 10.38
CA THR A 92 6.70 -1.42 10.14
C THR A 92 5.50 -0.65 9.58
N LEU A 93 4.73 -1.26 8.68
CA LEU A 93 3.50 -0.66 8.15
C LEU A 93 2.48 -0.38 9.28
N ASN A 94 2.26 -1.36 10.17
CA ASN A 94 1.38 -1.17 11.33
C ASN A 94 1.89 -0.10 12.29
N ALA A 95 3.21 0.04 12.45
CA ALA A 95 3.81 1.08 13.27
C ALA A 95 3.62 2.49 12.67
N VAL A 96 3.57 2.63 11.34
CA VAL A 96 3.16 3.89 10.69
C VAL A 96 1.69 4.18 11.02
N TRP A 97 0.80 3.21 10.80
CA TRP A 97 -0.63 3.40 10.99
C TRP A 97 -1.04 3.70 12.43
N SER A 98 -0.35 3.12 13.41
CA SER A 98 -0.65 3.37 14.83
C SER A 98 -0.30 4.79 15.28
N GLN A 99 0.60 5.49 14.59
CA GLN A 99 1.00 6.86 14.92
C GLN A 99 0.09 7.92 14.29
N LEU A 100 -0.61 7.58 13.20
CA LEU A 100 -1.43 8.54 12.47
C LEU A 100 -2.57 9.18 13.29
N PRO A 101 -3.29 8.47 14.18
CA PRO A 101 -4.32 9.09 15.01
C PRO A 101 -3.76 10.25 15.87
N SER A 102 -2.61 10.07 16.51
CA SER A 102 -1.98 11.10 17.36
C SER A 102 -1.64 12.35 16.57
N LEU A 103 -1.04 12.18 15.38
CA LEU A 103 -0.68 13.28 14.50
C LEU A 103 -1.90 14.05 13.99
N ARG A 104 -2.99 13.32 13.68
CA ARG A 104 -4.27 13.92 13.28
C ARG A 104 -4.91 14.68 14.44
N ASP A 105 -4.89 14.15 15.65
CA ASP A 105 -5.41 14.82 16.83
C ASP A 105 -4.61 16.10 17.15
N TYR A 106 -3.29 16.06 16.96
CA TYR A 106 -2.45 17.25 17.03
C TYR A 106 -2.87 18.30 15.98
N ALA A 107 -3.02 17.91 14.71
CA ALA A 107 -3.46 18.82 13.64
C ALA A 107 -4.82 19.46 13.92
N ASN A 108 -5.79 18.65 14.37
CA ASN A 108 -7.13 19.12 14.73
C ASN A 108 -7.08 20.13 15.89
N ARG A 109 -6.33 19.84 16.96
CA ARG A 109 -6.17 20.78 18.09
C ARG A 109 -5.54 22.09 17.67
N HIS A 110 -4.51 22.05 16.84
CA HIS A 110 -3.83 23.24 16.35
C HIS A 110 -4.74 24.11 15.46
N MET A 111 -5.68 23.48 14.74
CA MET A 111 -6.75 24.17 14.02
C MET A 111 -7.77 24.82 14.96
N SER A 112 -8.28 24.07 15.96
CA SER A 112 -9.30 24.55 16.90
C SER A 112 -8.81 25.64 17.86
N GLN A 113 -7.51 25.71 18.15
CA GLN A 113 -6.93 26.81 18.93
C GLN A 113 -6.84 28.12 18.14
N SER A 114 -6.96 28.04 16.81
CA SER A 114 -6.84 29.17 15.88
C SER A 114 -8.19 29.67 15.35
N SER A 115 -9.32 29.12 15.81
CA SER A 115 -10.68 29.45 15.35
C SER A 115 -11.27 30.69 16.04
N GLN A 116 -10.64 31.84 15.83
CA GLN A 116 -11.30 33.14 15.95
C GLN A 116 -11.83 33.64 14.59
N SER A 117 -11.48 33.00 13.46
CA SER A 117 -11.95 33.41 12.13
C SER A 117 -13.21 32.64 11.72
N ALA A 118 -14.20 33.34 11.15
CA ALA A 118 -15.46 32.80 10.61
C ALA A 118 -15.32 31.95 9.32
N MET A 119 -14.12 31.40 9.06
CA MET A 119 -13.76 30.70 7.82
C MET A 119 -14.29 29.26 7.80
N ASP A 120 -14.76 28.81 6.63
CA ASP A 120 -15.27 27.47 6.38
C ASP A 120 -14.16 26.53 5.87
N TYR A 121 -13.29 26.06 6.78
CA TYR A 121 -12.24 25.10 6.46
C TYR A 121 -12.79 23.71 6.21
N THR A 122 -12.33 23.05 5.15
CA THR A 122 -12.76 21.69 4.82
C THR A 122 -11.86 20.62 5.45
N LYS A 123 -12.25 19.35 5.34
CA LYS A 123 -11.41 18.19 5.68
C LYS A 123 -10.06 18.17 4.94
N ASP A 124 -10.00 18.76 3.75
CA ASP A 124 -8.79 18.75 2.93
C ASP A 124 -7.75 19.73 3.45
N PHE A 125 -8.14 20.71 4.27
CA PHE A 125 -7.20 21.58 4.96
C PHE A 125 -6.22 20.78 5.81
N ILE A 126 -6.73 19.92 6.68
CA ILE A 126 -5.88 19.08 7.54
C ILE A 126 -5.18 18.00 6.72
N GLY A 127 -5.90 17.40 5.77
CA GLY A 127 -5.33 16.30 5.00
C GLY A 127 -4.16 16.71 4.13
N THR A 128 -4.28 17.83 3.41
CA THR A 128 -3.17 18.38 2.63
C THR A 128 -2.04 18.91 3.52
N ALA A 129 -2.34 19.46 4.71
CA ALA A 129 -1.31 19.87 5.65
C ALA A 129 -0.45 18.68 6.12
N LEU A 130 -1.09 17.58 6.52
CA LEU A 130 -0.41 16.34 6.91
C LEU A 130 0.44 15.77 5.76
N TRP A 131 -0.13 15.75 4.55
CA TRP A 131 0.57 15.24 3.37
C TRP A 131 1.79 16.10 3.00
N GLN A 132 1.63 17.42 2.94
CA GLN A 132 2.76 18.32 2.65
C GLN A 132 3.82 18.26 3.75
N ALA A 133 3.43 18.21 5.03
CA ALA A 133 4.36 18.08 6.14
C ALA A 133 5.18 16.77 6.06
N PHE A 134 4.53 15.66 5.67
CA PHE A 134 5.21 14.39 5.43
C PHE A 134 6.22 14.48 4.29
N LEU A 135 5.85 15.09 3.16
CA LEU A 135 6.75 15.30 2.02
C LEU A 135 7.92 16.22 2.37
N GLU A 136 7.68 17.32 3.09
CA GLU A 136 8.72 18.24 3.56
C GLU A 136 9.71 17.54 4.48
N THR A 137 9.21 16.72 5.42
CA THR A 137 10.04 15.95 6.35
C THR A 137 10.89 14.92 5.60
N ARG A 138 10.34 14.25 4.57
CA ARG A 138 11.08 13.38 3.65
C ARG A 138 12.07 14.11 2.74
N ARG A 139 12.03 15.45 2.70
CA ARG A 139 12.75 16.29 1.72
C ARG A 139 12.37 15.95 0.27
N ASP A 140 11.18 15.41 0.07
CA ASP A 140 10.67 15.07 -1.25
C ASP A 140 10.04 16.32 -1.89
N ARG A 141 10.69 16.85 -2.92
CA ARG A 141 10.24 18.08 -3.60
C ARG A 141 9.33 17.80 -4.79
N SER A 142 9.04 16.53 -5.10
CA SER A 142 8.33 16.14 -6.32
C SER A 142 6.84 16.54 -6.34
N ALA A 143 6.22 16.78 -5.18
CA ALA A 143 4.78 17.03 -5.05
C ALA A 143 4.43 18.32 -4.29
N ARG A 144 5.16 19.42 -4.55
CA ARG A 144 4.78 20.75 -4.04
C ARG A 144 3.51 21.23 -4.72
N LEU A 145 2.42 21.29 -3.95
CA LEU A 145 1.16 21.82 -4.44
C LEU A 145 1.17 23.36 -4.40
N THR A 146 0.46 23.98 -5.32
CA THR A 146 0.32 25.44 -5.43
C THR A 146 -1.06 25.90 -4.99
N TYR A 147 -1.09 27.03 -4.28
CA TYR A 147 -2.34 27.66 -3.86
C TYR A 147 -2.96 28.41 -5.04
N HIS A 148 -4.27 28.28 -5.19
CA HIS A 148 -5.05 28.99 -6.18
C HIS A 148 -6.35 29.48 -5.54
N PRO A 149 -6.85 30.68 -5.89
CA PRO A 149 -8.25 31.00 -5.65
C PRO A 149 -9.12 29.89 -6.25
N ASN A 150 -10.24 29.60 -5.60
CA ASN A 150 -11.28 28.78 -6.21
C ASN A 150 -11.96 29.56 -7.37
N ASP A 151 -13.11 29.09 -7.85
CA ASP A 151 -13.94 29.87 -8.79
C ASP A 151 -14.10 31.32 -8.29
N PRO A 152 -14.21 32.33 -9.17
CA PRO A 152 -14.18 33.74 -8.77
C PRO A 152 -15.13 34.04 -7.60
N GLY A 153 -14.55 34.34 -6.42
CA GLY A 153 -15.29 34.63 -5.19
C GLY A 153 -15.61 33.44 -4.27
N SER A 154 -14.93 32.28 -4.35
CA SER A 154 -15.35 31.06 -3.64
C SER A 154 -14.27 30.29 -2.85
N GLY A 155 -13.39 30.96 -2.13
CA GLY A 155 -12.41 30.31 -1.24
C GLY A 155 -11.07 29.98 -1.90
N ILE A 156 -10.33 29.03 -1.33
CA ILE A 156 -8.95 28.68 -1.75
C ILE A 156 -8.76 27.17 -1.94
N LYS A 157 -8.03 26.83 -3.00
CA LYS A 157 -7.60 25.48 -3.36
C LYS A 157 -6.10 25.33 -3.23
N LEU A 158 -5.64 24.10 -3.01
CA LEU A 158 -4.25 23.69 -3.09
C LEU A 158 -4.16 22.52 -4.06
N GLY A 159 -3.65 22.75 -5.27
CA GLY A 159 -3.83 21.82 -6.38
C GLY A 159 -5.32 21.54 -6.63
N GLY A 160 -5.73 20.26 -6.58
CA GLY A 160 -7.13 19.83 -6.73
C GLY A 160 -7.98 19.86 -5.46
N TYR A 161 -7.42 20.26 -4.32
CA TYR A 161 -8.06 20.14 -3.00
C TYR A 161 -8.64 21.48 -2.53
N VAL A 162 -9.88 21.49 -2.04
CA VAL A 162 -10.53 22.73 -1.55
C VAL A 162 -10.18 22.90 -0.08
N LEU A 163 -9.35 23.86 0.27
CA LEU A 163 -8.94 24.06 1.66
C LEU A 163 -9.99 24.82 2.48
N GLU A 164 -10.62 25.83 1.86
CA GLU A 164 -11.54 26.75 2.50
C GLU A 164 -12.53 27.26 1.43
N ARG A 165 -13.81 27.49 1.80
CA ARG A 165 -14.92 27.75 0.84
C ARG A 165 -15.46 29.18 0.82
N SER A 166 -15.19 29.97 1.85
CA SER A 166 -15.84 31.26 2.13
C SER A 166 -14.94 32.49 1.92
N ALA A 167 -13.63 32.32 1.81
CA ALA A 167 -12.69 33.42 1.57
C ALA A 167 -12.95 34.06 0.20
N SER A 168 -13.15 35.38 0.20
CA SER A 168 -13.57 36.13 -0.98
C SER A 168 -12.63 37.28 -1.32
N SER A 169 -11.81 37.71 -0.36
CA SER A 169 -10.82 38.77 -0.53
C SER A 169 -9.37 38.26 -0.53
N ASP A 170 -8.48 38.98 -1.20
CA ASP A 170 -7.04 38.68 -1.20
C ASP A 170 -6.43 38.57 0.20
N THR A 171 -6.95 39.36 1.15
CA THR A 171 -6.51 39.33 2.56
C THR A 171 -6.86 37.99 3.21
N GLU A 172 -8.09 37.53 3.03
CA GLU A 172 -8.56 36.25 3.55
C GLU A 172 -7.82 35.07 2.90
N LEU A 173 -7.61 35.12 1.57
CA LEU A 173 -6.84 34.11 0.85
C LEU A 173 -5.40 33.99 1.40
N LYS A 174 -4.72 35.12 1.61
CA LYS A 174 -3.37 35.15 2.22
C LYS A 174 -3.38 34.65 3.67
N GLU A 175 -4.44 34.92 4.43
CA GLU A 175 -4.59 34.42 5.79
C GLU A 175 -4.71 32.89 5.80
N VAL A 176 -5.57 32.32 4.93
CA VAL A 176 -5.73 30.87 4.80
C VAL A 176 -4.41 30.21 4.39
N GLU A 177 -3.72 30.75 3.39
CA GLU A 177 -2.40 30.24 2.96
C GLU A 177 -1.38 30.29 4.11
N LYS A 178 -1.27 31.43 4.80
CA LYS A 178 -0.35 31.61 5.93
C LYS A 178 -0.64 30.62 7.06
N LYS A 179 -1.91 30.41 7.38
CA LYS A 179 -2.35 29.46 8.42
C LYS A 179 -2.03 28.03 8.02
N HIS A 180 -2.30 27.65 6.77
CA HIS A 180 -2.02 26.32 6.25
C HIS A 180 -0.51 26.02 6.26
N ARG A 181 0.33 26.95 5.77
CA ARG A 181 1.79 26.82 5.83
C ARG A 181 2.34 26.73 7.25
N LYS A 182 1.79 27.50 8.19
CA LYS A 182 2.17 27.39 9.62
C LYS A 182 1.85 26.00 10.17
N LEU A 183 0.68 25.46 9.84
CA LEU A 183 0.30 24.10 10.26
C LEU A 183 1.24 23.05 9.65
N ILE A 184 1.56 23.16 8.36
CA ILE A 184 2.52 22.27 7.68
C ILE A 184 3.87 22.27 8.43
N ALA A 185 4.44 23.44 8.69
CA ALA A 185 5.71 23.55 9.39
C ALA A 185 5.65 22.96 10.80
N ALA A 186 4.60 23.28 11.56
CA ALA A 186 4.40 22.75 12.91
C ALA A 186 4.27 21.22 12.92
N LEU A 187 3.60 20.64 11.92
CA LEU A 187 3.46 19.19 11.76
C LEU A 187 4.78 18.53 11.36
N ALA A 188 5.53 19.12 10.42
CA ALA A 188 6.82 18.62 9.97
C ALA A 188 7.87 18.57 11.10
N ASP A 189 7.77 19.49 12.06
CA ASP A 189 8.68 19.54 13.20
C ASP A 189 8.35 18.54 14.31
N THR A 190 7.15 17.94 14.32
CA THR A 190 6.76 16.95 15.34
C THR A 190 7.66 15.71 15.33
N GLN A 191 7.86 15.13 16.51
CA GLN A 191 8.65 13.90 16.64
C GLN A 191 7.95 12.72 15.96
N GLU A 192 6.62 12.67 16.03
CA GLU A 192 5.76 11.68 15.41
C GLU A 192 5.91 11.70 13.89
N MET A 193 5.88 12.87 13.25
CA MET A 193 6.07 12.96 11.79
C MET A 193 7.44 12.43 11.36
N LYS A 194 8.50 12.79 12.10
CA LYS A 194 9.86 12.31 11.84
C LYS A 194 9.95 10.78 11.98
N GLN A 195 9.37 10.22 13.04
CA GLN A 195 9.31 8.77 13.24
C GLN A 195 8.52 8.06 12.14
N ILE A 196 7.38 8.62 11.72
CA ILE A 196 6.58 8.09 10.61
C ILE A 196 7.41 8.08 9.32
N VAL A 197 8.13 9.15 9.00
CA VAL A 197 9.01 9.22 7.82
C VAL A 197 10.09 8.14 7.86
N ASP A 198 10.78 7.99 8.99
CA ASP A 198 11.85 6.99 9.13
C ASP A 198 11.32 5.55 8.98
N VAL A 199 10.21 5.24 9.67
CA VAL A 199 9.58 3.91 9.59
C VAL A 199 8.99 3.65 8.22
N TRP A 200 8.43 4.67 7.56
CA TRP A 200 7.92 4.57 6.20
C TRP A 200 9.03 4.28 5.20
N GLN A 201 10.17 4.96 5.29
CA GLN A 201 11.31 4.68 4.42
C GLN A 201 11.77 3.22 4.56
N ARG A 202 11.88 2.71 5.79
CA ARG A 202 12.18 1.29 6.03
C ARG A 202 11.11 0.37 5.42
N THR A 203 9.84 0.76 5.50
CA THR A 203 8.73 0.01 4.87
C THR A 203 8.90 -0.05 3.36
N LEU A 204 9.25 1.05 2.70
CA LEU A 204 9.54 1.09 1.27
C LEU A 204 10.75 0.22 0.89
N ASP A 205 11.81 0.24 1.69
CA ASP A 205 13.01 -0.57 1.44
C ASP A 205 12.70 -2.08 1.56
N LEU A 206 11.94 -2.48 2.59
CA LEU A 206 11.49 -3.86 2.74
C LEU A 206 10.58 -4.29 1.59
N GLN A 207 9.66 -3.42 1.17
CA GLN A 207 8.80 -3.65 0.01
C GLN A 207 9.64 -3.90 -1.26
N SER A 208 10.58 -3.02 -1.57
CA SER A 208 11.47 -3.16 -2.72
C SER A 208 12.25 -4.48 -2.69
N ASN A 209 12.78 -4.86 -1.53
CA ASN A 209 13.49 -6.12 -1.33
C ASN A 209 12.59 -7.35 -1.52
N MET A 210 11.34 -7.29 -1.03
CA MET A 210 10.36 -8.37 -1.25
C MET A 210 9.99 -8.51 -2.72
N HIS A 211 9.72 -7.41 -3.40
CA HIS A 211 9.43 -7.39 -4.84
C HIS A 211 10.56 -8.04 -5.63
N SER A 212 11.80 -7.59 -5.42
CA SER A 212 12.99 -8.15 -6.08
C SER A 212 13.14 -9.66 -5.83
N LEU A 213 12.97 -10.09 -4.57
CA LEU A 213 13.09 -11.50 -4.20
C LEU A 213 11.98 -12.35 -4.80
N ALA A 214 10.73 -11.89 -4.77
CA ALA A 214 9.59 -12.60 -5.31
C ALA A 214 9.71 -12.75 -6.84
N THR A 215 10.08 -11.69 -7.56
CA THR A 215 10.35 -11.74 -9.00
C THR A 215 11.48 -12.72 -9.34
N THR A 216 12.55 -12.75 -8.53
CA THR A 216 13.67 -13.69 -8.72
C THR A 216 13.22 -15.14 -8.51
N LEU A 217 12.39 -15.41 -7.49
CA LEU A 217 11.85 -16.73 -7.23
C LEU A 217 10.98 -17.24 -8.37
N ILE A 218 10.14 -16.37 -8.96
CA ILE A 218 9.35 -16.73 -10.16
C ILE A 218 10.28 -17.09 -11.32
N ARG A 219 11.23 -16.21 -11.68
CA ARG A 219 12.12 -16.43 -12.82
C ARG A 219 12.98 -17.68 -12.71
N SER A 220 13.38 -18.04 -11.50
CA SER A 220 14.20 -19.24 -11.24
C SER A 220 13.40 -20.53 -11.16
N ASN A 221 12.06 -20.46 -11.18
CA ASN A 221 11.18 -21.59 -10.88
C ASN A 221 11.38 -22.19 -9.47
N ASP A 222 12.06 -21.47 -8.56
CA ASP A 222 12.35 -21.93 -7.19
C ASP A 222 11.09 -21.96 -6.29
N TYR A 223 9.97 -21.40 -6.77
CA TYR A 223 8.64 -21.50 -6.16
C TYR A 223 7.95 -22.86 -6.44
N LEU A 224 8.49 -23.68 -7.35
CA LEU A 224 7.92 -24.97 -7.73
C LEU A 224 8.25 -26.11 -6.74
N ASN A 225 8.61 -25.78 -5.50
CA ASN A 225 8.93 -26.79 -4.51
C ASN A 225 7.67 -27.62 -4.21
N PRO A 226 7.64 -28.93 -4.54
CA PRO A 226 6.38 -29.63 -4.71
C PRO A 226 5.65 -29.71 -3.37
N CYS A 227 4.46 -29.10 -3.32
CA CYS A 227 3.51 -29.29 -2.22
C CYS A 227 3.08 -30.76 -2.17
N ARG A 228 2.41 -31.22 -1.10
CA ARG A 228 1.98 -32.63 -1.01
C ARG A 228 1.17 -33.09 -2.23
N PHE A 229 0.37 -32.20 -2.82
CA PHE A 229 -0.37 -32.46 -4.05
C PHE A 229 0.58 -32.66 -5.25
N CYS A 230 1.51 -31.73 -5.48
CA CYS A 230 2.53 -31.89 -6.51
C CYS A 230 3.35 -33.18 -6.28
N LYS A 231 3.83 -33.45 -5.07
CA LYS A 231 4.59 -34.68 -4.77
C LYS A 231 3.81 -35.95 -5.13
N LYS A 232 2.53 -36.02 -4.78
CA LYS A 232 1.66 -37.16 -5.13
C LYS A 232 1.45 -37.31 -6.64
N LEU A 233 1.40 -36.21 -7.39
CA LEU A 233 1.30 -36.24 -8.85
C LEU A 233 2.64 -36.58 -9.54
N TRP A 234 3.78 -36.32 -8.89
CA TRP A 234 5.11 -36.65 -9.39
C TRP A 234 5.56 -38.09 -9.09
N GLN A 235 5.08 -38.68 -7.99
CA GLN A 235 5.51 -40.00 -7.50
C GLN A 235 4.73 -41.20 -8.06
N ALA A 236 3.71 -40.98 -8.90
CA ALA A 236 2.77 -42.01 -9.35
C ALA A 236 2.50 -41.94 -10.84
#